data_AF-A0A227J2H7-F1
#
_entry.id   AF-A0A227J2H7-F1
#
_cell.length_a   1.000
_cell.length_b   1.000
_cell.length_c   1.000
_cell.angle_alpha   90.00
_cell.angle_beta   90.00
_cell.angle_gamma   90.00
#
_symmetry.space_group_name_H-M   'P 1'
#
loop_
_entity.id
_entity.type
_entity.pdbx_description
1 polymer ?
#
loop_
_entity_poly.entity_id
_entity_poly.type
_entity_poly.pdbx_seq_one_letter_code
_entity_poly.pdbx_strand_id
1 'polypeptide(L)'
;ILGNLIDNAFDATLSVIRDESNVASERRNIEVSVSDYGNEVILEVSDHGCGLPENIEPQTLFKKGISTKSRQNRGVGLHLVNQLATRYHGHVEML
;
A
#
# COMPACT_ATOMS: atom_id res chain seq x y z
N ILE A 1 1.23 -11.23 -0.80
CA ILE A 1 0.37 -10.03 -0.74
C ILE A 1 0.93 -9.03 0.26
N LEU A 2 0.91 -9.33 1.56
CA LEU A 2 1.36 -8.43 2.64
C LEU A 2 2.73 -7.77 2.41
N GLY A 3 3.76 -8.52 1.99
CA GLY A 3 5.08 -7.93 1.75
C GLY A 3 5.07 -6.75 0.78
N ASN A 4 4.31 -6.83 -0.31
CA ASN A 4 4.18 -5.71 -1.26
C ASN A 4 3.46 -4.50 -0.64
N LEU A 5 2.48 -4.72 0.23
CA LEU A 5 1.75 -3.65 0.90
C LEU A 5 2.62 -2.98 1.97
N ILE A 6 3.34 -3.78 2.76
CA ILE A 6 4.30 -3.31 3.77
C ILE A 6 5.42 -2.51 3.11
N ASP A 7 6.00 -2.98 2.01
CA ASP A 7 7.02 -2.23 1.26
C ASP A 7 6.48 -0.89 0.72
N ASN A 8 5.20 -0.85 0.33
CA ASN A 8 4.56 0.38 -0.09
C ASN A 8 4.36 1.36 1.07
N ALA A 9 3.89 0.88 2.22
CA ALA A 9 3.75 1.65 3.45
C ALA A 9 5.10 2.22 3.93
N PHE A 10 6.17 1.43 3.87
CA PHE A 10 7.53 1.89 4.19
C PHE A 10 7.99 2.98 3.24
N ASP A 11 7.85 2.78 1.92
CA ASP A 11 8.26 3.79 0.95
C ASP A 11 7.46 5.10 1.13
N ALA A 12 6.16 5.03 1.44
CA ALA A 12 5.31 6.21 1.70
C ALA A 12 5.74 6.95 2.99
N THR A 13 5.96 6.21 4.07
CA THR A 13 6.39 6.76 5.37
C THR A 13 7.80 7.37 5.27
N LEU A 14 8.73 6.69 4.59
CA LEU A 14 10.10 7.18 4.40
C LEU A 14 10.16 8.44 3.53
N SER A 15 9.22 8.65 2.60
CA SER A 15 9.14 9.91 1.84
C SER A 15 8.89 11.09 2.79
N VAL A 16 7.89 10.95 3.66
CA VAL A 16 7.55 12.01 4.63
C VAL A 16 8.69 12.28 5.61
N ILE A 17 9.34 11.23 6.13
CA ILE A 17 10.49 11.38 7.04
C ILE A 17 11.66 12.14 6.38
N ARG A 18 11.82 12.04 5.06
CA ARG A 18 12.88 12.76 4.33
C ARG A 18 12.51 14.22 4.07
N ASP A 19 11.24 14.49 3.79
CA ASP A 19 10.77 15.82 3.39
C ASP A 19 10.42 16.71 4.61
N GLU A 20 10.00 16.12 5.73
CA GLU A 20 9.66 16.82 6.97
C GLU A 20 10.78 16.72 8.02
N SER A 21 11.25 17.87 8.52
CA SER A 21 12.36 17.96 9.48
C SER A 21 12.02 17.45 10.89
N ASN A 22 10.74 17.24 11.22
CA ASN A 22 10.32 16.81 12.55
C ASN A 22 9.06 15.93 12.54
N VAL A 23 9.16 14.73 11.96
CA VAL A 23 8.08 13.73 12.01
C VAL A 23 8.03 13.07 13.39
N ALA A 24 6.91 13.23 14.11
CA ALA A 24 6.66 12.56 15.38
C ALA A 24 6.85 11.03 15.25
N SER A 25 7.42 10.39 16.27
CA SER A 25 7.73 8.95 16.24
C SER A 25 6.50 8.08 15.92
N GLU A 26 5.31 8.49 16.35
CA GLU A 26 4.06 7.76 16.09
C GLU A 26 3.70 7.73 14.60
N ARG A 27 4.02 8.79 13.84
CA ARG A 27 3.86 8.84 12.38
C ARG A 27 4.89 8.02 11.62
N ARG A 28 5.78 7.28 12.33
CA ARG A 28 6.78 6.40 11.73
C ARG A 28 6.43 4.93 11.88
N ASN A 29 5.33 4.62 12.56
CA ASN A 29 4.85 3.26 12.76
C ASN A 29 4.01 2.83 11.55
N ILE A 30 4.22 1.59 11.12
CA ILE A 30 3.34 0.91 10.16
C ILE A 30 2.62 -0.16 10.95
N GLU A 31 1.29 -0.10 10.92
CA GLU A 31 0.44 -1.08 11.56
C GLU A 31 0.04 -2.15 10.55
N VAL A 32 0.16 -3.40 10.95
CA VAL A 32 -0.29 -4.54 10.15
C VAL A 32 -1.27 -5.33 10.99
N SER A 33 -2.52 -5.42 10.53
CA SER A 33 -3.56 -6.18 11.20
C SER A 33 -3.96 -7.39 10.35
N VAL A 34 -4.22 -8.49 11.04
CA VAL A 34 -4.78 -9.72 10.46
C VAL A 34 -5.93 -10.12 11.34
N SER A 35 -7.12 -10.12 10.78
CA SER A 35 -8.34 -10.49 11.50
C SER A 35 -9.22 -11.39 10.66
N ASP A 36 -10.04 -12.20 11.32
CA ASP A 36 -11.11 -12.96 10.68
C ASP A 36 -12.45 -12.24 10.86
N TYR A 37 -13.27 -12.29 9.82
CA TYR A 37 -14.64 -11.80 9.86
C TYR A 37 -15.54 -12.79 9.12
N GLY A 38 -16.28 -13.61 9.88
CA GLY A 38 -17.09 -14.69 9.33
C GLY A 38 -16.23 -15.71 8.59
N ASN A 39 -16.34 -15.73 7.25
CA ASN A 39 -15.58 -16.63 6.38
C ASN A 39 -14.43 -15.92 5.64
N GLU A 40 -14.16 -14.67 6.00
CA GLU A 40 -13.16 -13.82 5.35
C GLU A 40 -11.96 -13.59 6.27
N VAL A 41 -10.79 -13.42 5.67
CA VAL A 41 -9.58 -12.94 6.36
C VAL A 41 -9.32 -11.53 5.86
N ILE A 42 -9.32 -10.56 6.78
CA ILE A 42 -9.04 -9.16 6.52
C ILE A 42 -7.55 -8.93 6.83
N LEU A 43 -6.84 -8.41 5.84
CA LEU A 43 -5.43 -8.04 5.91
C LEU A 43 -5.34 -6.53 5.71
N GLU A 44 -4.85 -5.81 6.71
CA GLU A 44 -4.72 -4.36 6.66
C GLU A 44 -3.27 -3.95 6.88
N VAL A 45 -2.83 -2.93 6.13
CA VAL A 45 -1.55 -2.27 6.32
C VAL A 45 -1.81 -0.77 6.33
N SER A 46 -1.59 -0.15 7.48
CA SER A 46 -1.84 1.27 7.71
C SER A 46 -0.52 2.01 7.93
N ASP A 47 -0.36 3.13 7.23
CA ASP A 47 0.81 3.99 7.32
C ASP A 47 0.42 5.46 7.53
N HIS A 48 1.40 6.27 7.91
CA HIS A 48 1.23 7.71 8.13
C HIS A 48 2.10 8.54 7.16
N GLY A 49 2.37 7.96 5.99
CA GLY A 49 3.18 8.51 4.92
C GLY A 49 2.45 9.54 4.07
N CYS A 50 2.89 9.65 2.81
CA CYS A 50 2.43 10.69 1.89
C CYS A 50 0.99 10.50 1.37
N GLY A 51 0.33 9.41 1.75
CA GLY A 51 -1.02 9.06 1.27
C GLY A 51 -1.06 8.73 -0.22
N LEU A 52 -2.29 8.67 -0.74
CA LEU A 52 -2.56 8.43 -2.15
C LEU A 52 -2.48 9.73 -2.98
N PRO A 53 -2.05 9.68 -4.25
CA PRO A 53 -2.04 10.86 -5.11
C PRO A 53 -3.46 11.37 -5.38
N GLU A 54 -3.74 12.63 -5.08
CA GLU A 54 -5.09 13.24 -5.28
C GLU A 54 -5.56 13.21 -6.75
N ASN A 55 -4.62 13.20 -7.70
CA ASN A 55 -4.91 13.23 -9.14
C ASN A 55 -5.07 11.83 -9.77
N ILE A 56 -5.03 10.76 -8.99
CA ILE A 56 -5.11 9.38 -9.49
C ILE A 56 -6.19 8.64 -8.70
N GLU A 57 -7.20 8.13 -9.41
CA GLU A 57 -8.18 7.24 -8.79
C GLU A 57 -7.48 5.99 -8.21
N PRO A 58 -7.76 5.59 -6.94
CA PRO A 58 -7.08 4.48 -6.29
C PRO A 58 -7.08 3.18 -7.10
N GLN A 59 -8.19 2.89 -7.80
CA GLN A 59 -8.32 1.70 -8.65
C GLN A 59 -7.29 1.66 -9.80
N THR A 60 -6.82 2.82 -10.27
CA THR A 60 -5.82 2.90 -11.34
C THR A 60 -4.44 2.40 -10.88
N LEU A 61 -4.15 2.45 -9.58
CA LEU A 61 -2.88 1.97 -9.02
C LEU A 61 -2.72 0.44 -9.15
N PHE A 62 -3.81 -0.31 -9.35
CA PHE A 62 -3.77 -1.75 -9.59
C PHE A 62 -3.49 -2.13 -11.05
N LYS A 63 -3.44 -1.16 -11.98
CA LYS A 63 -3.12 -1.43 -13.39
C LYS A 63 -1.63 -1.72 -13.54
N LYS A 64 -1.30 -2.71 -14.38
CA LYS A 64 0.08 -3.11 -14.64
C LYS A 64 0.89 -1.92 -15.14
N GLY A 65 2.04 -1.67 -14.52
CA GLY A 65 2.98 -0.62 -14.91
C GLY A 65 2.69 0.75 -14.30
N ILE A 66 1.61 0.90 -13.52
CA ILE A 66 1.35 2.14 -12.76
C ILE A 66 2.13 2.11 -11.45
N SER A 67 2.96 3.13 -11.23
CA SER A 67 3.77 3.32 -10.04
C SER A 67 4.09 4.79 -9.86
N THR A 68 3.98 5.29 -8.63
CA THR A 68 4.41 6.64 -8.24
C THR A 68 5.93 6.73 -8.03
N LYS A 69 6.63 5.60 -8.04
CA LYS A 69 8.08 5.48 -7.80
C LYS A 69 8.86 5.51 -9.12
N SER A 70 9.83 6.42 -9.27
CA SER A 70 10.52 6.80 -10.52
C SER A 70 11.71 5.91 -11.00
N ARG A 71 11.76 4.62 -10.63
CA ARG A 71 12.85 3.70 -11.06
C ARG A 71 12.37 2.54 -11.93
N GLN A 72 13.26 2.04 -12.79
CA GLN A 72 13.03 0.90 -13.70
C GLN A 72 12.51 -0.36 -12.96
N ASN A 73 11.62 -1.12 -13.61
CA ASN A 73 10.95 -2.35 -13.12
C ASN A 73 9.92 -2.19 -11.96
N ARG A 74 9.38 -0.98 -11.72
CA ARG A 74 8.28 -0.78 -10.75
C ARG A 74 6.88 -0.79 -11.40
N GLY A 75 5.82 -0.91 -10.58
CA GLY A 75 4.42 -0.93 -11.01
C GLY A 75 3.79 -2.30 -11.22
N VAL A 76 4.46 -3.37 -10.76
CA VAL A 76 3.93 -4.74 -10.79
C VAL A 76 3.41 -5.19 -9.43
N GLY A 77 3.90 -4.61 -8.32
CA GLY A 77 3.57 -5.05 -6.96
C GLY A 77 2.07 -5.02 -6.66
N LEU A 78 1.44 -3.85 -6.77
CA LEU A 78 0.01 -3.69 -6.51
C LEU A 78 -0.85 -4.47 -7.52
N HIS A 79 -0.40 -4.53 -8.77
CA HIS A 79 -1.06 -5.33 -9.80
C HIS A 79 -1.08 -6.82 -9.45
N LEU A 80 0.04 -7.38 -9.00
CA LEU A 80 0.14 -8.78 -8.56
C LEU A 80 -0.67 -9.03 -7.28
N VAL A 81 -0.71 -8.07 -6.37
CA VAL A 81 -1.57 -8.13 -5.18
C VAL A 81 -3.04 -8.26 -5.59
N ASN A 82 -3.52 -7.38 -6.47
CA ASN A 82 -4.90 -7.42 -6.95
C ASN A 82 -5.20 -8.74 -7.70
N GLN A 83 -4.31 -9.19 -8.59
CA GLN A 83 -4.47 -10.47 -9.29
C GLN A 83 -4.58 -11.66 -8.33
N LEU A 84 -3.74 -11.71 -7.29
CA LEU A 84 -3.77 -12.80 -6.30
C LEU A 84 -5.05 -12.74 -5.47
N ALA A 85 -5.48 -11.57 -5.01
CA ALA A 85 -6.73 -11.42 -4.28
C ALA A 85 -7.92 -11.92 -5.12
N THR A 86 -8.06 -11.42 -6.36
CA THR A 86 -9.13 -11.84 -7.27
C THR A 86 -9.08 -13.34 -7.56
N ARG A 87 -7.89 -13.93 -7.74
CA ARG A 87 -7.72 -15.37 -7.96
C ARG A 87 -8.30 -16.21 -6.81
N TYR A 88 -8.24 -15.69 -5.59
CA TYR A 88 -8.80 -16.34 -4.39
C TYR A 88 -10.16 -15.76 -4.00
N HIS A 89 -10.87 -15.13 -4.94
CA HIS A 89 -12.20 -14.55 -4.74
C HIS A 89 -12.27 -13.45 -3.67
N GLY A 90 -11.13 -12.83 -3.36
CA GLY A 90 -11.05 -11.64 -2.51
C GLY A 90 -11.00 -10.34 -3.30
N HIS A 91 -10.93 -9.24 -2.59
CA HIS A 91 -10.81 -7.88 -3.11
C HIS A 91 -9.68 -7.13 -2.39
N VAL A 92 -9.23 -6.02 -2.99
CA VAL A 92 -8.20 -5.14 -2.42
C VAL A 92 -8.69 -3.72 -2.60
N GLU A 93 -8.65 -2.95 -1.51
CA GLU A 93 -9.00 -1.54 -1.49
C GLU A 93 -7.82 -0.72 -0.95
N MET A 94 -7.74 0.52 -1.39
CA MET A 94 -6.78 1.51 -0.89
C MET A 94 -7.61 2.71 -0.44
N LEU A 95 -7.42 3.12 0.81
CA LEU A 95 -8.16 4.19 1.47
C LEU A 95 -7.29 5.45 1.62
#